data_AF-A0A970XV45-F1
#
_entry.id   AF-A0A970XV45-F1
#
_cell.length_a   1.000
_cell.length_b   1.000
_cell.length_c   1.000
_cell.angle_alpha   90.00
_cell.angle_beta   90.00
_cell.angle_gamma   90.00
#
_symmetry.space_group_name_H-M   'P 1'
#
loop_
_entity.id
_entity.type
_entity.pdbx_description
1 polymer ?
#
loop_
_entity_poly.entity_id
_entity_poly.type
_entity_poly.pdbx_seq_one_letter_code
_entity_poly.pdbx_strand_id
1 'polypeptide(L)'
;MVALGLGGWGAWAFFFSKARGASSPEAAVERALAATAGFDQVGTFFAFAPSETQMLRDGVERLLASGYGEPPEDTDIPSIQDSLNELSDALDVRLEDFEYTTEPVADGVEIVAIEEGRIVFAGEQSAVDDAVRDLVLGFTYESEIQAGASVEEAIERAELRADYSDSGIRVPATFDLRTGWDDGSGGGLDEPLRLVAVHEGSGWYVSVVMSAVQRAVDTQNATGYGDPVQLPGDELVDATPAATPEDAGKEFADAIMTAADSVFSDRGRPGVEAMGLLASPERRIASLYLLPLLEEFQESNALRAGADEPLDWSSAGGFRAFEYGGKTMVLPEGYTITADGSTIELDGYCFRADGGSRDCLNDEKWFRELGLDRLGLVVVREDGGWVVSVFETTGIVFDTALMRYLELRDAGELHLLER
;
A
#
# COMPACT_ATOMS: atom_id res chain seq x y z
N MET A 1 1.00 37.64 7.04
CA MET A 1 2.23 37.36 7.81
C MET A 1 3.06 36.37 7.01
N VAL A 2 4.12 36.83 6.34
CA VAL A 2 4.86 36.09 5.29
C VAL A 2 6.24 35.65 5.80
N ALA A 3 6.30 35.10 7.01
CA ALA A 3 7.58 34.72 7.64
C ALA A 3 7.59 33.34 8.31
N LEU A 4 6.54 32.52 8.13
CA LEU A 4 6.52 31.12 8.57
C LEU A 4 6.76 30.11 7.43
N GLY A 5 6.62 30.52 6.16
CA GLY A 5 6.73 29.62 4.99
C GLY A 5 8.14 29.30 4.48
N LEU A 6 9.20 29.95 4.98
CA LEU A 6 10.58 29.74 4.48
C LEU A 6 11.60 29.33 5.55
N GLY A 7 11.28 29.51 6.84
CA GLY A 7 12.12 29.03 7.95
C GLY A 7 11.97 27.53 8.23
N GLY A 8 10.84 26.93 7.84
CA GLY A 8 10.55 25.52 8.02
C GLY A 8 11.47 24.61 7.20
N TRP A 9 11.70 24.91 5.92
CA TRP A 9 12.40 24.01 4.99
C TRP A 9 13.81 23.61 5.44
N GLY A 10 14.58 24.53 6.02
CA GLY A 10 15.95 24.29 6.49
C GLY A 10 16.06 23.49 7.80
N ALA A 11 15.04 23.56 8.67
CA ALA A 11 14.95 22.75 9.89
C ALA A 11 14.25 21.40 9.61
N TRP A 12 13.26 21.39 8.71
CA TRP A 12 12.51 20.24 8.21
C TRP A 12 13.43 19.24 7.48
N ALA A 13 14.23 19.67 6.50
CA ALA A 13 15.20 18.76 5.85
C ALA A 13 16.29 18.20 6.81
N PHE A 14 16.65 18.94 7.86
CA PHE A 14 17.69 18.53 8.81
C PHE A 14 17.17 17.56 9.90
N PHE A 15 15.92 17.71 10.34
CA PHE A 15 15.26 16.77 11.27
C PHE A 15 14.83 15.46 10.59
N PHE A 16 14.42 15.51 9.31
CA PHE A 16 13.89 14.38 8.57
C PHE A 16 14.98 13.38 8.11
N SER A 17 16.24 13.81 8.02
CA SER A 17 17.39 12.91 7.84
C SER A 17 17.71 12.00 9.05
N LYS A 18 16.96 12.15 10.15
CA LYS A 18 17.20 11.46 11.44
C LYS A 18 15.95 10.85 12.08
N ALA A 19 14.84 10.69 11.36
CA ALA A 19 13.72 9.88 11.85
C ALA A 19 14.24 8.44 12.05
N ARG A 20 14.62 8.12 13.29
CA ARG A 20 15.09 6.79 13.67
C ARG A 20 13.88 5.90 13.90
N GLY A 21 14.00 4.64 13.50
CA GLY A 21 13.05 3.61 13.87
C GLY A 21 12.97 3.49 15.39
N ALA A 22 11.90 2.87 15.87
CA ALA A 22 11.74 2.63 17.30
C ALA A 22 12.82 1.67 17.82
N SER A 23 13.08 1.73 19.13
CA SER A 23 14.12 0.89 19.76
C SER A 23 13.70 -0.56 19.96
N SER A 24 12.39 -0.85 19.91
CA SER A 24 11.83 -2.20 20.01
C SER A 24 10.56 -2.31 19.14
N PRO A 25 10.10 -3.55 18.85
CA PRO A 25 8.83 -3.81 18.16
C PRO A 25 7.63 -3.14 18.83
N GLU A 26 7.52 -3.24 20.16
CA GLU A 26 6.42 -2.67 20.94
C GLU A 26 6.41 -1.14 20.84
N ALA A 27 7.60 -0.53 20.94
CA ALA A 27 7.74 0.91 20.78
C ALA A 27 7.39 1.39 19.36
N ALA A 28 7.55 0.53 18.34
CA ALA A 28 7.10 0.83 16.98
C ALA A 28 5.57 0.84 16.89
N VAL A 29 4.92 -0.16 17.49
CA VAL A 29 3.46 -0.26 17.57
C VAL A 29 2.86 0.89 18.37
N GLU A 30 3.39 1.19 19.56
CA GLU A 30 2.91 2.30 20.39
C GLU A 30 2.99 3.63 19.62
N ARG A 31 4.11 3.87 18.93
CA ARG A 31 4.28 5.05 18.08
C ARG A 31 3.27 5.09 16.93
N ALA A 32 3.05 3.97 16.26
CA ALA A 32 2.10 3.87 15.14
C ALA A 32 0.66 4.14 15.60
N LEU A 33 0.25 3.54 16.73
CA LEU A 33 -1.05 3.75 17.33
C LEU A 33 -1.24 5.20 17.77
N ALA A 34 -0.25 5.77 18.46
CA ALA A 34 -0.34 7.14 18.96
C ALA A 34 -0.50 8.14 17.82
N ALA A 35 0.30 7.97 16.76
CA ALA A 35 0.22 8.85 15.60
C ALA A 35 -1.08 8.66 14.80
N THR A 36 -1.53 7.41 14.61
CA THR A 36 -2.76 7.12 13.87
C THR A 36 -3.98 7.65 14.62
N ALA A 37 -4.06 7.40 15.92
CA ALA A 37 -5.19 7.81 16.74
C ALA A 37 -5.26 9.34 16.91
N GLY A 38 -4.11 10.02 16.99
CA GLY A 38 -4.03 11.48 17.05
C GLY A 38 -4.15 12.21 15.71
N PHE A 39 -4.45 11.49 14.62
CA PHE A 39 -4.51 12.03 13.25
C PHE A 39 -3.19 12.73 12.80
N ASP A 40 -2.06 12.38 13.42
CA ASP A 40 -0.74 12.85 13.01
C ASP A 40 -0.29 12.07 11.76
N GLN A 41 -0.62 12.61 10.60
CA GLN A 41 -0.30 11.99 9.31
C GLN A 41 1.21 11.77 9.13
N VAL A 42 2.01 12.74 9.57
CA VAL A 42 3.47 12.69 9.44
C VAL A 42 4.04 11.65 10.40
N GLY A 43 3.60 11.66 11.65
CA GLY A 43 3.98 10.67 12.66
C GLY A 43 3.60 9.25 12.24
N THR A 44 2.41 9.08 11.66
CA THR A 44 1.87 7.79 11.20
C THR A 44 2.76 7.24 10.10
N PHE A 45 3.06 8.08 9.11
CA PHE A 45 3.94 7.72 8.01
C PHE A 45 5.34 7.29 8.49
N PHE A 46 5.87 7.95 9.53
CA PHE A 46 7.16 7.61 10.11
C PHE A 46 7.17 6.41 11.06
N ALA A 47 6.01 6.00 11.54
CA ALA A 47 5.88 4.81 12.36
C ALA A 47 5.82 3.53 11.50
N PHE A 48 5.43 3.67 10.24
CA PHE A 48 5.35 2.59 9.28
C PHE A 48 6.68 2.30 8.58
N ALA A 49 6.81 1.08 8.06
CA ALA A 49 7.99 0.60 7.36
C ALA A 49 8.37 1.57 6.22
N PRO A 50 9.58 2.14 6.22
CA PRO A 50 10.01 3.06 5.17
C PRO A 50 9.92 2.47 3.77
N SER A 51 10.20 1.18 3.62
CA SER A 51 10.06 0.47 2.34
C SER A 51 8.63 0.48 1.77
N GLU A 52 7.62 0.43 2.65
CA GLU A 52 6.21 0.42 2.27
C GLU A 52 5.64 1.84 2.12
N THR A 53 6.13 2.80 2.89
CA THR A 53 5.58 4.15 2.85
C THR A 53 6.27 5.03 1.84
N GLN A 54 7.60 4.92 1.68
CA GLN A 54 8.39 5.80 0.80
C GLN A 54 7.83 5.87 -0.62
N MET A 55 7.22 4.78 -1.12
CA MET A 55 6.60 4.74 -2.45
C MET A 55 5.44 5.74 -2.61
N LEU A 56 4.73 6.06 -1.52
CA LEU A 56 3.59 6.97 -1.49
C LEU A 56 3.94 8.37 -0.96
N ARG A 57 5.11 8.54 -0.32
CA ARG A 57 5.49 9.78 0.38
C ARG A 57 5.29 11.00 -0.50
N ASP A 58 6.02 11.02 -1.61
CA ASP A 58 6.13 12.21 -2.46
C ASP A 58 4.79 12.50 -3.14
N GLY A 59 4.03 11.46 -3.49
CA GLY A 59 2.71 11.61 -4.10
C GLY A 59 1.69 12.15 -3.10
N VAL A 60 1.62 11.59 -1.88
CA VAL A 60 0.71 12.07 -0.83
C VAL A 60 1.09 13.49 -0.38
N GLU A 61 2.37 13.79 -0.18
CA GLU A 61 2.83 15.14 0.18
C GLU A 61 2.44 16.16 -0.91
N ARG A 62 2.58 15.79 -2.20
CA ARG A 62 2.15 16.65 -3.32
C ARG A 62 0.64 16.80 -3.39
N LEU A 63 -0.13 15.73 -3.18
CA LEU A 63 -1.59 15.77 -3.18
C LEU A 63 -2.13 16.68 -2.08
N LEU A 64 -1.59 16.55 -0.87
CA LEU A 64 -1.97 17.42 0.25
C LEU A 64 -1.58 18.88 -0.05
N ALA A 65 -0.37 19.10 -0.58
CA ALA A 65 0.10 20.44 -0.94
C ALA A 65 -0.60 21.06 -2.16
N SER A 66 -1.38 20.30 -2.95
CA SER A 66 -2.06 20.81 -4.15
C SER A 66 -3.40 21.51 -3.86
N GLY A 67 -3.76 21.72 -2.59
CA GLY A 67 -5.10 22.21 -2.22
C GLY A 67 -6.19 21.20 -2.55
N TYR A 68 -5.89 19.90 -2.46
CA TYR A 68 -6.89 18.85 -2.71
C TYR A 68 -8.02 18.96 -1.67
N GLY A 69 -9.26 19.02 -2.15
CA GLY A 69 -10.43 19.34 -1.32
C GLY A 69 -10.89 20.80 -1.45
N GLU A 70 -10.05 21.70 -1.96
CA GLU A 70 -10.32 23.14 -1.98
C GLU A 70 -10.87 23.60 -3.34
N PRO A 71 -12.01 24.30 -3.38
CA PRO A 71 -12.51 24.91 -4.60
C PRO A 71 -11.60 26.04 -5.14
N PRO A 72 -11.56 26.27 -6.46
CA PRO A 72 -10.75 27.35 -7.05
C PRO A 72 -11.31 28.77 -6.78
N GLU A 73 -12.54 28.87 -6.26
CA GLU A 73 -13.17 30.14 -5.87
C GLU A 73 -12.92 30.45 -4.38
N ASP A 74 -13.04 31.72 -4.01
CA ASP A 74 -12.90 32.21 -2.62
C ASP A 74 -14.11 31.72 -1.79
N THR A 75 -14.08 30.44 -1.41
CA THR A 75 -15.11 29.75 -0.64
C THR A 75 -14.64 29.47 0.78
N ASP A 76 -15.59 29.17 1.67
CA ASP A 76 -15.28 28.76 3.05
C ASP A 76 -14.95 27.26 3.17
N ILE A 77 -14.71 26.53 2.07
CA ILE A 77 -14.36 25.11 2.08
C ILE A 77 -12.83 24.96 2.17
N PRO A 78 -12.28 24.48 3.30
CA PRO A 78 -10.84 24.29 3.44
C PRO A 78 -10.35 23.06 2.67
N SER A 79 -9.04 23.00 2.44
CA SER A 79 -8.40 21.80 1.90
C SER A 79 -8.53 20.62 2.87
N ILE A 80 -8.51 19.38 2.36
CA ILE A 80 -8.53 18.17 3.21
C ILE A 80 -7.35 18.17 4.19
N GLN A 81 -6.19 18.71 3.77
CA GLN A 81 -5.02 18.81 4.63
C GLN A 81 -5.29 19.73 5.83
N ASP A 82 -5.89 20.90 5.60
CA ASP A 82 -6.19 21.85 6.66
C ASP A 82 -7.24 21.28 7.62
N SER A 83 -8.31 20.66 7.10
CA SER A 83 -9.33 20.00 7.94
C SER A 83 -8.75 18.89 8.82
N LEU A 84 -7.80 18.11 8.30
CA LEU A 84 -7.10 17.07 9.09
C LEU A 84 -6.19 17.67 10.17
N ASN A 85 -5.52 18.79 9.88
CA ASN A 85 -4.71 19.49 10.88
C ASN A 85 -5.59 20.08 11.99
N GLU A 86 -6.72 20.68 11.63
CA GLU A 86 -7.68 21.20 12.60
C GLU A 86 -8.28 20.09 13.46
N LEU A 87 -8.57 18.92 12.88
CA LEU A 87 -9.04 17.77 13.63
C LEU A 87 -7.97 17.25 14.61
N SER A 88 -6.71 17.20 14.18
CA SER A 88 -5.58 16.82 15.03
C SER A 88 -5.37 17.82 16.18
N ASP A 89 -5.51 19.13 15.92
CA ASP A 89 -5.41 20.18 16.93
C ASP A 89 -6.61 20.18 17.90
N ALA A 90 -7.81 19.76 17.44
CA ALA A 90 -9.02 19.70 18.25
C ALA A 90 -9.07 18.48 19.19
N LEU A 91 -8.29 17.43 18.91
CA LEU A 91 -8.28 16.17 19.66
C LEU A 91 -6.97 15.98 20.45
N ASP A 92 -7.11 15.80 21.75
CA ASP A 92 -6.05 15.27 22.64
C ASP A 92 -6.28 13.76 22.81
N VAL A 93 -5.42 12.98 22.15
CA VAL A 93 -5.50 11.51 22.16
C VAL A 93 -4.42 10.92 23.03
N ARG A 94 -4.82 10.08 23.98
CA ARG A 94 -3.91 9.43 24.92
C ARG A 94 -4.07 7.92 24.88
N LEU A 95 -2.93 7.22 24.89
CA LEU A 95 -2.86 5.79 25.03
C LEU A 95 -2.60 5.45 26.51
N GLU A 96 -3.46 4.65 27.12
CA GLU A 96 -3.38 4.27 28.53
C GLU A 96 -3.43 2.75 28.70
N ASP A 97 -2.67 2.24 29.67
CA ASP A 97 -2.68 0.84 30.12
C ASP A 97 -2.51 -0.20 29.01
N PHE A 98 -1.62 0.08 28.06
CA PHE A 98 -1.31 -0.89 27.00
C PHE A 98 -0.42 -2.01 27.53
N GLU A 99 -0.87 -3.25 27.30
CA GLU A 99 -0.08 -4.46 27.54
C GLU A 99 0.18 -5.19 26.22
N TYR A 100 1.42 -5.60 26.02
CA TYR A 100 1.89 -6.20 24.77
C TYR A 100 2.47 -7.59 25.00
N THR A 101 2.18 -8.50 24.08
CA THR A 101 2.92 -9.76 23.92
C THR A 101 3.63 -9.72 22.57
N THR A 102 4.91 -10.09 22.54
CA THR A 102 5.70 -10.09 21.31
C THR A 102 6.17 -11.49 20.97
N GLU A 103 5.94 -11.88 19.72
CA GLU A 103 6.28 -13.18 19.17
C GLU A 103 7.29 -13.01 18.02
N PRO A 104 8.50 -13.60 18.13
CA PRO A 104 9.44 -13.60 17.01
C PRO A 104 8.94 -14.52 15.89
N VAL A 105 8.96 -14.02 14.66
CA VAL A 105 8.56 -14.79 13.46
C VAL A 105 9.79 -15.23 12.68
N ALA A 106 10.63 -14.25 12.30
CA ALA A 106 11.83 -14.45 11.53
C ALA A 106 12.85 -13.36 11.88
N ASP A 107 14.05 -13.41 11.30
CA ASP A 107 15.07 -12.38 11.56
C ASP A 107 14.56 -10.99 11.17
N GLY A 108 14.53 -10.09 12.15
CA GLY A 108 14.01 -8.73 11.99
C GLY A 108 12.50 -8.62 11.77
N VAL A 109 11.71 -9.65 12.12
CA VAL A 109 10.24 -9.63 12.02
C VAL A 109 9.62 -10.20 13.30
N GLU A 110 8.77 -9.40 13.94
CA GLU A 110 8.07 -9.78 15.17
C GLU A 110 6.59 -9.40 15.08
N ILE A 111 5.70 -10.23 15.63
CA ILE A 111 4.29 -9.91 15.81
C ILE A 111 4.11 -9.35 17.21
N VAL A 112 3.54 -8.15 17.32
CA VAL A 112 3.18 -7.52 18.58
C VAL A 112 1.67 -7.61 18.72
N ALA A 113 1.20 -8.42 19.67
CA ALA A 113 -0.19 -8.50 20.08
C ALA A 113 -0.46 -7.47 21.18
N ILE A 114 -1.50 -6.67 20.99
CA ILE A 114 -1.99 -5.72 21.99
C ILE A 114 -3.10 -6.43 22.78
N GLU A 115 -2.75 -6.90 23.98
CA GLU A 115 -3.62 -7.72 24.83
C GLU A 115 -4.72 -6.87 25.49
N GLU A 116 -4.30 -5.71 25.98
CA GLU A 116 -5.13 -4.73 26.67
C GLU A 116 -4.64 -3.32 26.30
N GLY A 117 -5.52 -2.33 26.42
CA GLY A 117 -5.20 -0.94 26.13
C GLY A 117 -6.44 -0.08 25.93
N ARG A 118 -6.32 1.20 26.29
CA ARG A 118 -7.40 2.17 26.22
C ARG A 118 -6.95 3.41 25.46
N ILE A 119 -7.75 3.84 24.52
CA ILE A 119 -7.55 5.09 23.77
C ILE A 119 -8.54 6.11 24.32
N VAL A 120 -8.01 7.17 24.92
CA VAL A 120 -8.81 8.27 25.48
C VAL A 120 -8.80 9.43 24.49
N PHE A 121 -9.98 9.82 24.03
CA PHE A 121 -10.20 10.98 23.18
C PHE A 121 -10.75 12.11 24.04
N ALA A 122 -10.01 13.22 24.12
CA ALA A 122 -10.45 14.45 24.77
C ALA A 122 -10.41 15.60 23.77
N GLY A 123 -11.24 16.62 23.98
CA GLY A 123 -11.31 17.76 23.08
C GLY A 123 -12.51 18.65 23.39
N GLU A 124 -12.61 19.77 22.69
CA GLU A 124 -13.81 20.59 22.69
C GLU A 124 -14.76 20.07 21.61
N GLN A 125 -15.96 19.61 22.00
CA GLN A 125 -16.90 18.97 21.07
C GLN A 125 -17.21 19.85 19.85
N SER A 126 -17.39 21.16 20.02
CA SER A 126 -17.62 22.09 18.90
C SER A 126 -16.46 22.13 17.92
N ALA A 127 -15.22 22.16 18.41
CA ALA A 127 -14.04 22.17 17.55
C ALA A 127 -13.88 20.86 16.76
N VAL A 128 -14.21 19.72 17.39
CA VAL A 128 -14.22 18.41 16.72
C VAL A 128 -15.32 18.34 15.66
N ASP A 129 -16.54 18.80 15.99
CA ASP A 129 -17.67 18.81 15.06
C ASP A 129 -17.38 19.69 13.84
N ASP A 130 -16.81 20.88 14.04
CA ASP A 130 -16.42 21.81 12.98
C ASP A 130 -15.33 21.19 12.08
N ALA A 131 -14.27 20.62 12.66
CA ALA A 131 -13.19 20.00 11.88
C ALA A 131 -13.66 18.78 11.07
N VAL A 132 -14.55 17.94 11.62
CA VAL A 132 -15.12 16.80 10.86
C VAL A 132 -16.04 17.29 9.75
N ARG A 133 -16.85 18.33 10.00
CA ARG A 133 -17.70 18.95 8.98
C ARG A 133 -16.84 19.44 7.81
N ASP A 134 -15.74 20.11 8.10
CA ASP A 134 -14.82 20.66 7.10
C ASP A 134 -14.08 19.57 6.32
N LEU A 135 -13.79 18.43 6.97
CA LEU A 135 -13.28 17.25 6.29
C LEU A 135 -14.33 16.65 5.32
N VAL A 136 -15.60 16.58 5.75
CA VAL A 136 -16.70 16.11 4.89
C VAL A 136 -16.93 17.03 3.70
N LEU A 137 -16.81 18.35 3.88
CA LEU A 137 -16.88 19.32 2.79
C LEU A 137 -15.84 19.02 1.71
N GLY A 138 -14.55 18.97 2.08
CA GLY A 138 -13.45 18.77 1.14
C GLY A 138 -13.54 17.43 0.40
N PHE A 139 -13.84 16.34 1.11
CA PHE A 139 -14.00 15.02 0.46
C PHE A 139 -15.21 14.94 -0.47
N THR A 140 -16.34 15.52 -0.07
CA THR A 140 -17.55 15.48 -0.90
C THR A 140 -17.37 16.33 -2.15
N TYR A 141 -16.77 17.51 -2.02
CA TYR A 141 -16.44 18.37 -3.16
C TYR A 141 -15.58 17.62 -4.20
N GLU A 142 -14.47 17.02 -3.78
CA GLU A 142 -13.58 16.27 -4.70
C GLU A 142 -14.27 15.06 -5.31
N SER A 143 -15.09 14.33 -4.54
CA SER A 143 -15.86 13.20 -5.05
C SER A 143 -16.84 13.62 -6.16
N GLU A 144 -17.46 14.80 -6.04
CA GLU A 144 -18.40 15.30 -7.04
C GLU A 144 -17.68 15.84 -8.29
N ILE A 145 -16.54 16.51 -8.12
CA ILE A 145 -15.67 16.91 -9.23
C ILE A 145 -15.21 15.67 -10.03
N GLN A 146 -14.83 14.60 -9.34
CA GLN A 146 -14.47 13.32 -9.97
C GLN A 146 -15.64 12.66 -10.70
N ALA A 147 -16.87 12.85 -10.20
CA ALA A 147 -18.08 12.38 -10.86
C ALA A 147 -18.49 13.26 -12.07
N GLY A 148 -17.75 14.33 -12.37
CA GLY A 148 -18.00 15.23 -13.50
C GLY A 148 -18.98 16.35 -13.21
N ALA A 149 -19.27 16.65 -11.94
CA ALA A 149 -20.09 17.79 -11.57
C ALA A 149 -19.39 19.12 -11.92
N SER A 150 -20.19 20.16 -12.16
CA SER A 150 -19.66 21.53 -12.20
C SER A 150 -19.18 21.96 -10.80
N VAL A 151 -18.28 22.96 -10.73
CA VAL A 151 -17.76 23.47 -9.45
C VAL A 151 -18.90 23.93 -8.55
N GLU A 152 -19.87 24.69 -9.08
CA GLU A 152 -21.00 25.17 -8.30
C GLU A 152 -21.89 24.04 -7.77
N GLU A 153 -22.14 23.01 -8.59
CA GLU A 153 -22.91 21.84 -8.17
C GLU A 153 -22.17 21.01 -7.11
N ALA A 154 -20.84 20.86 -7.26
CA ALA A 154 -20.01 20.15 -6.30
C ALA A 154 -20.01 20.85 -4.93
N ILE A 155 -19.90 22.19 -4.91
CA ILE A 155 -20.00 22.99 -3.69
C ILE A 155 -21.37 22.82 -3.02
N GLU A 156 -22.47 22.99 -3.77
CA GLU A 156 -23.83 22.86 -3.22
C GLU A 156 -24.06 21.48 -2.58
N ARG A 157 -23.57 20.41 -3.24
CA ARG A 157 -23.70 19.05 -2.74
C ARG A 157 -22.80 18.78 -1.53
N ALA A 158 -21.59 19.34 -1.52
CA ALA A 158 -20.68 19.25 -0.38
C ALA A 158 -21.29 19.92 0.86
N GLU A 159 -21.80 21.15 0.74
CA GLU A 159 -22.48 21.87 1.82
C GLU A 159 -23.69 21.08 2.33
N LEU A 160 -24.54 20.59 1.42
CA LEU A 160 -25.69 19.78 1.78
C LEU A 160 -25.26 18.53 2.55
N ARG A 161 -24.21 17.83 2.11
CA ARG A 161 -23.72 16.61 2.77
C ARG A 161 -23.15 16.90 4.16
N ALA A 162 -22.40 17.99 4.30
CA ALA A 162 -21.79 18.43 5.54
C ALA A 162 -22.85 18.86 6.57
N ASP A 163 -23.92 19.54 6.14
CA ASP A 163 -25.04 19.93 7.02
C ASP A 163 -25.81 18.74 7.61
N TYR A 164 -25.80 17.59 6.91
CA TYR A 164 -26.34 16.33 7.42
C TYR A 164 -25.28 15.39 8.03
N SER A 165 -24.02 15.84 8.13
CA SER A 165 -22.98 15.06 8.78
C SER A 165 -23.08 15.24 10.30
N ASP A 166 -23.16 14.12 11.01
CA ASP A 166 -22.83 14.05 12.44
C ASP A 166 -21.37 13.62 12.48
N SER A 167 -20.55 14.29 13.29
CA SER A 167 -19.14 13.95 13.41
C SER A 167 -18.97 12.49 13.82
N GLY A 168 -19.93 11.95 14.57
CA GLY A 168 -19.89 10.60 15.14
C GLY A 168 -18.83 10.44 16.23
N ILE A 169 -17.93 11.42 16.38
CA ILE A 169 -16.88 11.49 17.39
C ILE A 169 -17.43 12.25 18.59
N ARG A 170 -17.57 11.56 19.71
CA ARG A 170 -17.99 12.16 20.98
C ARG A 170 -16.75 12.38 21.85
N VAL A 171 -16.65 13.54 22.47
CA VAL A 171 -15.58 13.84 23.43
C VAL A 171 -16.14 14.43 24.75
N PRO A 172 -15.59 14.05 25.92
CA PRO A 172 -14.58 13.00 26.09
C PRO A 172 -15.18 11.61 25.83
N ALA A 173 -14.40 10.71 25.24
CA ALA A 173 -14.75 9.31 25.06
C ALA A 173 -13.55 8.41 25.30
N THR A 174 -13.84 7.18 25.72
CA THR A 174 -12.81 6.14 25.90
C THR A 174 -13.16 4.94 25.04
N PHE A 175 -12.21 4.49 24.23
CA PHE A 175 -12.27 3.23 23.52
C PHE A 175 -11.35 2.21 24.17
N ASP A 176 -11.90 1.18 24.78
CA ASP A 176 -11.16 0.04 25.28
C ASP A 176 -11.02 -1.00 24.16
N LEU A 177 -9.80 -1.48 23.89
CA LEU A 177 -9.55 -2.40 22.79
C LEU A 177 -10.33 -3.72 22.91
N ARG A 178 -10.71 -4.15 24.12
CA ARG A 178 -11.41 -5.41 24.38
C ARG A 178 -12.91 -5.20 24.52
N THR A 179 -13.32 -4.15 25.23
CA THR A 179 -14.76 -3.91 25.51
C THR A 179 -15.42 -2.91 24.59
N GLY A 180 -14.65 -2.12 23.83
CA GLY A 180 -15.15 -1.08 22.93
C GLY A 180 -15.41 0.25 23.60
N TRP A 181 -16.31 1.05 23.03
CA TRP A 181 -16.67 2.38 23.54
C TRP A 181 -17.36 2.32 24.91
N ASP A 182 -17.01 3.29 25.77
CA ASP A 182 -17.56 3.45 27.12
C ASP A 182 -19.05 3.81 27.17
N ASP A 183 -19.62 4.32 26.08
CA ASP A 183 -21.04 4.61 25.92
C ASP A 183 -21.92 3.36 25.68
N GLY A 184 -21.29 2.19 25.56
CA GLY A 184 -21.96 0.91 25.35
C GLY A 184 -22.35 0.62 23.90
N SER A 185 -21.90 1.44 22.94
CA SER A 185 -22.04 1.15 21.50
C SER A 185 -21.19 -0.04 21.05
N GLY A 186 -20.26 -0.50 21.91
CA GLY A 186 -19.44 -1.70 21.69
C GLY A 186 -18.27 -1.44 20.75
N GLY A 187 -17.89 -2.45 19.98
CA GLY A 187 -16.80 -2.34 18.99
C GLY A 187 -15.42 -2.81 19.46
N GLY A 188 -15.33 -3.38 20.66
CA GLY A 188 -14.11 -4.04 21.13
C GLY A 188 -13.76 -5.28 20.31
N LEU A 189 -12.51 -5.72 20.40
CA LEU A 189 -11.97 -6.88 19.70
C LEU A 189 -12.04 -8.11 20.61
N ASP A 190 -12.64 -9.19 20.08
CA ASP A 190 -12.72 -10.49 20.75
C ASP A 190 -11.34 -11.16 20.91
N GLU A 191 -10.40 -10.82 20.02
CA GLU A 191 -9.01 -11.27 20.04
C GLU A 191 -8.04 -10.07 20.10
N PRO A 192 -6.83 -10.24 20.66
CA PRO A 192 -5.81 -9.18 20.67
C PRO A 192 -5.53 -8.62 19.27
N LEU A 193 -5.34 -7.31 19.15
CA LEU A 193 -4.92 -6.70 17.88
C LEU A 193 -3.45 -7.04 17.63
N ARG A 194 -3.18 -7.81 16.58
CA ARG A 194 -1.83 -8.23 16.19
C ARG A 194 -1.31 -7.36 15.06
N LEU A 195 -0.19 -6.68 15.31
CA LEU A 195 0.51 -5.85 14.32
C LEU A 195 1.90 -6.43 14.08
N VAL A 196 2.37 -6.34 12.84
CA VAL A 196 3.67 -6.87 12.44
C VAL A 196 4.70 -5.76 12.45
N ALA A 197 5.72 -5.91 13.30
CA ALA A 197 6.86 -5.02 13.37
C ALA A 197 8.04 -5.61 12.57
N VAL A 198 8.69 -4.75 11.79
CA VAL A 198 9.85 -5.10 10.97
C VAL A 198 11.03 -4.20 11.29
N HIS A 199 12.23 -4.78 11.32
CA HIS A 199 13.47 -4.05 11.50
C HIS A 199 14.03 -3.61 10.15
N GLU A 200 14.13 -2.29 9.94
CA GLU A 200 14.68 -1.70 8.72
C GLU A 200 15.71 -0.64 9.05
N GLY A 201 16.94 -0.82 8.57
CA GLY A 201 18.02 0.13 8.77
C GLY A 201 18.33 0.41 10.24
N SER A 202 17.77 1.49 10.79
CA SER A 202 18.12 2.03 12.12
C SER A 202 17.18 1.69 13.28
N GLY A 203 16.09 0.95 13.03
CA GLY A 203 15.19 0.50 14.09
C GLY A 203 13.96 -0.23 13.58
N TRP A 204 12.97 -0.35 14.46
CA TRP A 204 11.71 -1.04 14.23
C TRP A 204 10.61 -0.11 13.73
N TYR A 205 9.77 -0.64 12.84
CA TYR A 205 8.61 0.02 12.24
C TYR A 205 7.46 -0.96 12.09
N VAL A 206 6.23 -0.47 11.94
CA VAL A 206 5.07 -1.32 11.63
C VAL A 206 4.97 -1.53 10.13
N SER A 207 4.95 -2.79 9.69
CA SER A 207 4.61 -3.14 8.31
C SER A 207 3.10 -3.10 8.14
N VAL A 208 2.58 -2.17 7.33
CA VAL A 208 1.16 -2.02 7.04
C VAL A 208 0.66 -3.23 6.26
N VAL A 209 1.42 -3.68 5.27
CA VAL A 209 1.02 -4.79 4.39
C VAL A 209 0.92 -6.09 5.20
N MET A 210 1.98 -6.48 5.93
CA MET A 210 1.94 -7.70 6.75
C MET A 210 0.90 -7.62 7.87
N SER A 211 0.70 -6.46 8.50
CA SER A 211 -0.35 -6.28 9.52
C SER A 211 -1.77 -6.44 8.93
N ALA A 212 -2.00 -5.94 7.71
CA ALA A 212 -3.29 -6.11 7.03
C ALA A 212 -3.55 -7.57 6.66
N VAL A 213 -2.54 -8.29 6.17
CA VAL A 213 -2.65 -9.74 5.89
C VAL A 213 -2.87 -10.52 7.18
N GLN A 214 -2.11 -10.21 8.24
CA GLN A 214 -2.28 -10.84 9.55
C GLN A 214 -3.72 -10.67 10.07
N ARG A 215 -4.25 -9.45 9.99
CA ARG A 215 -5.64 -9.15 10.40
C ARG A 215 -6.65 -9.94 9.58
N ALA A 216 -6.44 -10.09 8.27
CA ALA A 216 -7.32 -10.88 7.41
C ALA A 216 -7.33 -12.35 7.83
N VAL A 217 -6.15 -12.93 8.09
CA VAL A 217 -5.98 -14.31 8.56
C VAL A 217 -6.63 -14.52 9.93
N ASP A 218 -6.35 -13.63 10.89
CA ASP A 218 -6.94 -13.71 12.23
C ASP A 218 -8.48 -13.63 12.15
N THR A 219 -9.02 -12.74 11.30
CA THR A 219 -10.48 -12.67 11.07
C THR A 219 -11.03 -13.98 10.55
N GLN A 220 -10.40 -14.56 9.52
CA GLN A 220 -10.85 -15.80 8.91
C GLN A 220 -10.85 -16.93 9.94
N ASN A 221 -9.77 -17.08 10.70
CA ASN A 221 -9.61 -18.09 11.73
C ASN A 221 -10.66 -17.93 12.84
N ALA A 222 -10.90 -16.70 13.32
CA ALA A 222 -11.89 -16.41 14.35
C ALA A 222 -13.34 -16.72 13.90
N THR A 223 -13.67 -16.50 12.62
CA THR A 223 -15.01 -16.82 12.09
C THR A 223 -15.27 -18.33 11.94
N GLY A 224 -14.22 -19.16 11.99
CA GLY A 224 -14.31 -20.60 11.75
C GLY A 224 -14.74 -20.96 10.32
N TYR A 225 -14.61 -20.04 9.37
CA TYR A 225 -14.93 -20.28 7.97
C TYR A 225 -13.73 -20.91 7.26
N GLY A 226 -13.82 -22.22 7.02
CA GLY A 226 -12.74 -23.00 6.40
C GLY A 226 -11.78 -23.60 7.42
N ASP A 227 -10.72 -24.24 6.92
CA ASP A 227 -9.64 -24.73 7.76
C ASP A 227 -8.79 -23.56 8.27
N PRO A 228 -8.27 -23.61 9.51
CA PRO A 228 -7.45 -22.55 10.06
C PRO A 228 -6.18 -22.35 9.22
N VAL A 229 -5.97 -21.12 8.75
CA VAL A 229 -4.76 -20.74 8.00
C VAL A 229 -3.61 -20.51 8.99
N GLN A 230 -2.50 -21.21 8.79
CA GLN A 230 -1.29 -21.08 9.60
C GLN A 230 -0.35 -20.06 8.95
N LEU A 231 -0.54 -18.78 9.30
CA LEU A 231 0.31 -17.68 8.87
C LEU A 231 0.73 -16.80 10.06
N PRO A 232 1.90 -16.17 10.01
CA PRO A 232 2.91 -16.28 8.95
C PRO A 232 3.70 -17.61 9.01
N GLY A 233 4.44 -17.91 7.95
CA GLY A 233 5.52 -18.90 7.99
C GLY A 233 6.74 -18.37 8.76
N ASP A 234 7.80 -19.16 8.84
CA ASP A 234 9.05 -18.86 9.59
C ASP A 234 10.29 -18.80 8.69
N GLU A 235 10.12 -18.98 7.38
CA GLU A 235 11.20 -19.00 6.41
C GLU A 235 11.33 -17.67 5.65
N LEU A 236 12.57 -17.22 5.45
CA LEU A 236 12.92 -16.14 4.54
C LEU A 236 13.66 -16.71 3.34
N VAL A 237 13.15 -16.42 2.13
CA VAL A 237 13.80 -16.80 0.88
C VAL A 237 15.02 -15.91 0.65
N ASP A 238 16.15 -16.54 0.32
CA ASP A 238 17.39 -15.85 -0.02
C ASP A 238 17.26 -15.07 -1.33
N ALA A 239 18.01 -13.96 -1.44
CA ALA A 239 18.08 -13.18 -2.67
C ALA A 239 18.80 -13.95 -3.78
N THR A 240 18.25 -13.92 -4.98
CA THR A 240 18.85 -14.47 -6.20
C THR A 240 18.91 -13.37 -7.27
N PRO A 241 19.76 -12.34 -7.08
CA PRO A 241 19.77 -11.18 -7.95
C PRO A 241 20.30 -11.52 -9.35
N ALA A 242 19.62 -11.02 -10.38
CA ALA A 242 20.00 -11.21 -11.77
C ALA A 242 21.24 -10.37 -12.15
N ALA A 243 21.91 -10.76 -13.24
CA ALA A 243 23.14 -10.09 -13.67
C ALA A 243 22.90 -8.70 -14.27
N THR A 244 21.78 -8.52 -14.98
CA THR A 244 21.41 -7.28 -15.67
C THR A 244 19.95 -6.89 -15.34
N PRO A 245 19.58 -5.62 -15.53
CA PRO A 245 18.18 -5.19 -15.41
C PRO A 245 17.25 -6.04 -16.28
N GLU A 246 17.61 -6.24 -17.55
CA GLU A 246 16.84 -7.02 -18.52
C GLU A 246 16.67 -8.48 -18.07
N ASP A 247 17.74 -9.09 -17.55
CA ASP A 247 17.69 -10.44 -16.98
C ASP A 247 16.75 -10.49 -15.77
N ALA A 248 16.74 -9.47 -14.89
CA ALA A 248 15.80 -9.44 -13.76
C ALA A 248 14.34 -9.49 -14.22
N GLY A 249 13.99 -8.75 -15.27
CA GLY A 249 12.65 -8.79 -15.86
C GLY A 249 12.31 -10.17 -16.46
N LYS A 250 13.25 -10.74 -17.22
CA LYS A 250 13.07 -12.05 -17.86
C LYS A 250 12.99 -13.18 -16.84
N GLU A 251 13.97 -13.29 -15.95
CA GLU A 251 14.06 -14.33 -14.93
C GLU A 251 12.85 -14.27 -14.00
N PHE A 252 12.35 -13.07 -13.67
CA PHE A 252 11.15 -12.94 -12.85
C PHE A 252 9.90 -13.44 -13.59
N ALA A 253 9.74 -13.11 -14.87
CA ALA A 253 8.64 -13.62 -15.69
C ALA A 253 8.69 -15.14 -15.88
N ASP A 254 9.88 -15.70 -16.09
CA ASP A 254 10.12 -17.14 -16.15
C ASP A 254 9.78 -17.80 -14.79
N ALA A 255 10.23 -17.21 -13.69
CA ALA A 255 10.01 -17.75 -12.35
C ALA A 255 8.53 -17.73 -11.94
N ILE A 256 7.72 -16.79 -12.43
CA ILE A 256 6.25 -16.82 -12.25
C ILE A 256 5.65 -18.04 -12.98
N MET A 257 6.14 -18.37 -14.17
CA MET A 257 5.68 -19.56 -14.90
C MET A 257 6.14 -20.85 -14.21
N THR A 258 7.37 -20.89 -13.70
CA THR A 258 7.84 -21.99 -12.84
C THR A 258 6.96 -22.13 -11.59
N ALA A 259 6.59 -21.01 -10.96
CA ALA A 259 5.70 -21.00 -9.81
C ALA A 259 4.32 -21.57 -10.17
N ALA A 260 3.74 -21.16 -11.29
CA ALA A 260 2.48 -21.71 -11.77
C ALA A 260 2.55 -23.23 -12.03
N ASP A 261 3.59 -23.71 -12.72
CA ASP A 261 3.81 -25.16 -12.94
C ASP A 261 3.95 -25.93 -11.61
N SER A 262 4.72 -25.39 -10.67
CA SER A 262 4.93 -26.02 -9.36
C SER A 262 3.67 -26.02 -8.49
N VAL A 263 2.79 -25.03 -8.55
CA VAL A 263 1.52 -25.02 -7.76
C VAL A 263 0.55 -26.13 -8.23
N PHE A 264 0.65 -26.54 -9.50
CA PHE A 264 -0.20 -27.59 -10.07
C PHE A 264 0.50 -28.96 -10.16
N SER A 265 1.75 -29.06 -9.70
CA SER A 265 2.52 -30.31 -9.71
C SER A 265 3.19 -30.58 -8.36
N ASP A 266 3.54 -31.82 -8.05
CA ASP A 266 4.27 -32.16 -6.80
C ASP A 266 5.79 -31.93 -6.94
N ARG A 267 6.20 -30.91 -7.71
CA ARG A 267 7.61 -30.67 -8.07
C ARG A 267 8.09 -29.31 -7.62
N GLY A 268 9.21 -29.34 -6.89
CA GLY A 268 9.85 -28.13 -6.41
C GLY A 268 8.99 -27.40 -5.38
N ARG A 269 9.53 -26.29 -4.89
CA ARG A 269 8.81 -25.42 -3.95
C ARG A 269 8.23 -24.24 -4.72
N PRO A 270 6.93 -23.94 -4.55
CA PRO A 270 6.27 -22.97 -5.40
C PRO A 270 6.70 -21.55 -5.09
N GLY A 271 7.05 -20.81 -6.14
CA GLY A 271 7.33 -19.37 -6.05
C GLY A 271 8.69 -18.97 -5.48
N VAL A 272 9.51 -19.89 -4.95
CA VAL A 272 10.81 -19.56 -4.33
C VAL A 272 11.73 -18.80 -5.31
N GLU A 273 11.82 -19.24 -6.56
CA GLU A 273 12.62 -18.54 -7.59
C GLU A 273 12.12 -17.12 -7.85
N ALA A 274 10.81 -16.92 -7.91
CA ALA A 274 10.21 -15.61 -8.14
C ALA A 274 10.42 -14.68 -6.94
N MET A 275 10.33 -15.23 -5.73
CA MET A 275 10.56 -14.48 -4.48
C MET A 275 12.02 -14.07 -4.33
N GLY A 276 12.98 -14.92 -4.68
CA GLY A 276 14.40 -14.59 -4.64
C GLY A 276 14.78 -13.39 -5.54
N LEU A 277 14.01 -13.16 -6.60
CA LEU A 277 14.15 -12.03 -7.52
C LEU A 277 13.42 -10.76 -7.06
N LEU A 278 12.68 -10.79 -5.95
CA LEU A 278 12.06 -9.58 -5.38
C LEU A 278 13.06 -8.81 -4.53
N ALA A 279 12.90 -7.50 -4.45
CA ALA A 279 13.62 -6.66 -3.50
C ALA A 279 13.32 -7.08 -2.05
N SER A 280 14.25 -6.80 -1.14
CA SER A 280 14.21 -7.32 0.24
C SER A 280 12.86 -7.17 0.98
N PRO A 281 12.17 -6.01 0.98
CA PRO A 281 10.92 -5.88 1.72
C PRO A 281 9.79 -6.72 1.10
N GLU A 282 9.67 -6.74 -0.22
CA GLU A 282 8.68 -7.57 -0.93
C GLU A 282 8.99 -9.06 -0.78
N ARG A 283 10.28 -9.44 -0.85
CA ARG A 283 10.73 -10.82 -0.64
C ARG A 283 10.39 -11.31 0.76
N ARG A 284 10.58 -10.48 1.79
CA ARG A 284 10.19 -10.80 3.18
C ARG A 284 8.69 -11.08 3.28
N ILE A 285 7.85 -10.20 2.71
CA ILE A 285 6.39 -10.38 2.71
C ILE A 285 6.00 -11.67 1.98
N ALA A 286 6.55 -11.88 0.79
CA ALA A 286 6.25 -13.06 -0.01
C ALA A 286 6.72 -14.36 0.68
N SER A 287 7.88 -14.36 1.31
CA SER A 287 8.40 -15.54 2.02
C SER A 287 7.53 -15.92 3.22
N LEU A 288 7.08 -14.93 3.99
CA LEU A 288 6.33 -15.19 5.23
C LEU A 288 4.84 -15.39 5.01
N TYR A 289 4.25 -14.79 3.97
CA TYR A 289 2.81 -14.83 3.75
C TYR A 289 2.38 -15.48 2.44
N LEU A 290 3.14 -15.36 1.36
CA LEU A 290 2.75 -15.95 0.07
C LEU A 290 3.23 -17.40 -0.05
N LEU A 291 4.45 -17.71 0.39
CA LEU A 291 5.03 -19.05 0.27
C LEU A 291 4.22 -20.12 1.01
N PRO A 292 3.83 -19.95 2.28
CA PRO A 292 3.03 -20.97 2.97
C PRO A 292 1.67 -21.18 2.31
N LEU A 293 1.06 -20.11 1.79
CA LEU A 293 -0.19 -20.20 1.02
C LEU A 293 0.01 -21.01 -0.26
N LEU A 294 1.07 -20.73 -1.02
CA LEU A 294 1.38 -21.47 -2.25
C LEU A 294 1.67 -22.95 -1.98
N GLU A 295 2.37 -23.26 -0.90
CA GLU A 295 2.63 -24.64 -0.46
C GLU A 295 1.33 -25.35 -0.06
N GLU A 296 0.45 -24.70 0.70
CA GLU A 296 -0.88 -25.24 1.04
C GLU A 296 -1.74 -25.49 -0.22
N PHE A 297 -1.71 -24.57 -1.19
CA PHE A 297 -2.39 -24.74 -2.47
C PHE A 297 -1.83 -25.92 -3.26
N GLN A 298 -0.50 -26.06 -3.31
CA GLN A 298 0.17 -27.17 -3.98
C GLN A 298 -0.21 -28.51 -3.34
N GLU A 299 -0.14 -28.62 -2.01
CA GLU A 299 -0.56 -29.83 -1.27
C GLU A 299 -2.03 -30.17 -1.56
N SER A 300 -2.91 -29.17 -1.51
CA SER A 300 -4.33 -29.30 -1.82
C SER A 300 -4.61 -29.75 -3.25
N ASN A 301 -3.79 -29.33 -4.21
CA ASN A 301 -3.90 -29.71 -5.62
C ASN A 301 -3.32 -31.11 -5.87
N ALA A 302 -2.18 -31.44 -5.27
CA ALA A 302 -1.58 -32.78 -5.34
C ALA A 302 -2.52 -33.86 -4.79
N LEU A 303 -3.37 -33.52 -3.81
CA LEU A 303 -4.41 -34.41 -3.29
C LEU A 303 -5.63 -34.58 -4.23
N ARG A 304 -5.90 -33.60 -5.12
CA ARG A 304 -7.10 -33.58 -6.00
C ARG A 304 -6.82 -34.05 -7.42
N ALA A 305 -5.67 -33.68 -7.97
CA ALA A 305 -5.23 -34.12 -9.29
C ALA A 305 -4.43 -35.42 -9.11
N GLY A 306 -4.67 -36.41 -9.98
CA GLY A 306 -3.62 -37.41 -10.23
C GLY A 306 -2.46 -36.69 -10.91
N ALA A 307 -1.61 -36.06 -10.10
CA ALA A 307 -0.53 -35.19 -10.51
C ALA A 307 0.48 -35.99 -11.35
N ASP A 308 0.38 -35.95 -12.68
CA ASP A 308 1.31 -36.75 -13.48
C ASP A 308 1.80 -36.12 -14.79
N GLU A 309 1.41 -34.90 -15.16
CA GLU A 309 2.10 -34.22 -16.27
C GLU A 309 2.44 -32.76 -15.90
N PRO A 310 3.74 -32.38 -15.92
CA PRO A 310 4.16 -30.99 -15.75
C PRO A 310 3.64 -30.16 -16.93
N LEU A 311 3.46 -28.87 -16.70
CA LEU A 311 3.20 -27.92 -17.78
C LEU A 311 4.39 -27.93 -18.74
N ASP A 312 4.18 -28.34 -19.99
CA ASP A 312 5.23 -28.24 -21.01
C ASP A 312 5.28 -26.78 -21.48
N TRP A 313 6.18 -26.02 -20.88
CA TRP A 313 6.34 -24.60 -21.19
C TRP A 313 7.77 -24.23 -21.54
N SER A 314 7.88 -23.17 -22.35
CA SER A 314 9.15 -22.53 -22.70
C SER A 314 8.95 -21.05 -22.91
N SER A 315 10.03 -20.29 -22.78
CA SER A 315 10.05 -18.87 -23.11
C SER A 315 11.15 -18.52 -24.11
N ALA A 316 10.93 -17.44 -24.86
CA ALA A 316 11.90 -16.84 -25.77
C ALA A 316 11.76 -15.32 -25.79
N GLY A 317 12.69 -14.63 -26.43
CA GLY A 317 12.76 -13.17 -26.40
C GLY A 317 13.36 -12.64 -25.11
N GLY A 318 13.10 -11.38 -24.79
CA GLY A 318 13.72 -10.74 -23.64
C GLY A 318 12.99 -9.48 -23.19
N PHE A 319 13.70 -8.70 -22.40
CA PHE A 319 13.23 -7.43 -21.88
C PHE A 319 14.20 -6.34 -22.30
N ARG A 320 13.72 -5.11 -22.37
CA ARG A 320 14.54 -3.91 -22.56
C ARG A 320 14.56 -3.09 -21.29
N ALA A 321 15.72 -2.59 -20.90
CA ALA A 321 15.84 -1.62 -19.83
C ALA A 321 15.74 -0.19 -20.35
N PHE A 322 15.20 0.70 -19.52
CA PHE A 322 15.16 2.13 -19.76
C PHE A 322 15.07 2.90 -18.45
N GLU A 323 15.37 4.20 -18.50
CA GLU A 323 15.32 5.08 -17.34
C GLU A 323 14.10 5.98 -17.42
N TYR A 324 13.34 6.07 -16.33
CA TYR A 324 12.23 7.02 -16.18
C TYR A 324 12.10 7.42 -14.71
N GLY A 325 11.91 8.71 -14.44
CA GLY A 325 11.77 9.21 -13.05
C GLY A 325 12.97 8.91 -12.14
N GLY A 326 14.18 8.72 -12.71
CA GLY A 326 15.38 8.33 -11.95
C GLY A 326 15.39 6.88 -11.49
N LYS A 327 14.50 6.04 -12.04
CA LYS A 327 14.42 4.61 -11.80
C LYS A 327 14.77 3.84 -13.07
N THR A 328 15.49 2.74 -12.90
CA THR A 328 15.69 1.74 -13.96
C THR A 328 14.43 0.86 -14.03
N MET A 329 13.86 0.77 -15.23
CA MET A 329 12.66 -0.01 -15.51
C MET A 329 12.90 -1.00 -16.63
N VAL A 330 12.11 -2.07 -16.63
CA VAL A 330 12.10 -3.07 -17.71
C VAL A 330 10.72 -3.25 -18.29
N LEU A 331 10.68 -3.54 -19.60
CA LEU A 331 9.49 -3.93 -20.34
C LEU A 331 9.80 -5.11 -21.25
N PRO A 332 8.82 -6.00 -21.50
CA PRO A 332 8.97 -7.05 -22.49
C PRO A 332 9.34 -6.48 -23.87
N GLU A 333 10.25 -7.15 -24.58
CA GLU A 333 10.61 -6.86 -25.97
C GLU A 333 10.53 -8.17 -26.76
N GLY A 334 9.36 -8.42 -27.35
CA GLY A 334 9.06 -9.68 -28.05
C GLY A 334 9.23 -10.93 -27.18
N TYR A 335 8.90 -10.83 -25.88
CA TYR A 335 8.96 -11.96 -24.96
C TYR A 335 7.79 -12.90 -25.21
N THR A 336 8.06 -14.17 -25.47
CA THR A 336 7.01 -15.17 -25.75
C THR A 336 7.01 -16.26 -24.70
N ILE A 337 5.84 -16.64 -24.23
CA ILE A 337 5.61 -17.81 -23.39
C ILE A 337 4.80 -18.80 -24.23
N THR A 338 5.31 -20.01 -24.40
CA THR A 338 4.57 -21.12 -25.01
C THR A 338 4.30 -22.16 -23.93
N ALA A 339 3.02 -22.50 -23.71
CA ALA A 339 2.59 -23.55 -22.77
C ALA A 339 1.53 -24.44 -23.45
N ASP A 340 1.70 -25.76 -23.41
CA ASP A 340 0.79 -26.76 -24.01
C ASP A 340 0.41 -26.45 -25.47
N GLY A 341 1.37 -25.94 -26.24
CA GLY A 341 1.20 -25.58 -27.65
C GLY A 341 0.47 -24.27 -27.92
N SER A 342 0.11 -23.51 -26.88
CA SER A 342 -0.42 -22.14 -26.99
C SER A 342 0.67 -21.12 -26.67
N THR A 343 0.81 -20.10 -27.49
CA THR A 343 1.81 -19.04 -27.34
C THR A 343 1.15 -17.69 -27.04
N ILE A 344 1.73 -16.98 -26.08
CA ILE A 344 1.44 -15.58 -25.77
C ILE A 344 2.72 -14.77 -26.02
N GLU A 345 2.61 -13.71 -26.80
CA GLU A 345 3.67 -12.73 -27.02
C GLU A 345 3.36 -11.46 -26.21
N LEU A 346 4.36 -10.97 -25.49
CA LEU A 346 4.38 -9.71 -24.75
C LEU A 346 5.41 -8.78 -25.38
N ASP A 347 4.97 -7.60 -25.81
CA ASP A 347 5.82 -6.59 -26.47
C ASP A 347 5.42 -5.18 -26.01
N GLY A 348 6.18 -4.64 -25.08
CA GLY A 348 5.87 -3.40 -24.36
C GLY A 348 4.55 -3.53 -23.58
N TYR A 349 3.55 -2.75 -24.00
CA TYR A 349 2.21 -2.71 -23.39
C TYR A 349 1.19 -3.59 -24.12
N CYS A 350 1.65 -4.37 -25.08
CA CYS A 350 0.81 -5.19 -25.92
C CYS A 350 0.97 -6.66 -25.56
N PHE A 351 -0.15 -7.38 -25.59
CA PHE A 351 -0.15 -8.82 -25.55
C PHE A 351 -0.83 -9.38 -26.80
N ARG A 352 -0.43 -10.58 -27.20
CA ARG A 352 -1.03 -11.29 -28.32
C ARG A 352 -1.05 -12.79 -28.03
N ALA A 353 -2.23 -13.37 -27.97
CA ALA A 353 -2.42 -14.82 -27.91
C ALA A 353 -2.47 -15.44 -29.31
N ASP A 354 -2.21 -16.74 -29.40
CA ASP A 354 -2.28 -17.50 -30.65
C ASP A 354 -3.59 -17.31 -31.41
N GLY A 355 -3.48 -16.93 -32.68
CA GLY A 355 -4.64 -16.66 -33.55
C GLY A 355 -5.49 -15.43 -33.16
N GLY A 356 -5.14 -14.73 -32.08
CA GLY A 356 -5.80 -13.52 -31.59
C GLY A 356 -5.30 -12.23 -32.22
N SER A 357 -6.06 -11.15 -31.98
CA SER A 357 -5.58 -9.77 -32.23
C SER A 357 -4.48 -9.41 -31.25
N ARG A 358 -3.65 -8.44 -31.65
CA ARG A 358 -2.75 -7.76 -30.73
C ARG A 358 -3.60 -6.73 -29.99
N ASP A 359 -3.65 -6.84 -28.67
CA ASP A 359 -4.39 -5.93 -27.80
C ASP A 359 -3.38 -5.17 -26.93
N CYS A 360 -3.49 -3.84 -26.90
CA CYS A 360 -2.49 -3.00 -26.25
C CYS A 360 -3.11 -2.06 -25.21
N LEU A 361 -2.52 -2.00 -24.01
CA LEU A 361 -2.97 -1.06 -22.97
C LEU A 361 -2.77 0.40 -23.40
N ASN A 362 -1.75 0.68 -24.20
CA ASN A 362 -1.51 2.03 -24.71
C ASN A 362 -2.42 2.42 -25.88
N ASP A 363 -3.35 1.57 -26.32
CA ASP A 363 -4.46 1.98 -27.20
C ASP A 363 -5.59 2.65 -26.41
N GLU A 364 -5.70 2.34 -25.11
CA GLU A 364 -6.65 2.96 -24.20
C GLU A 364 -6.26 4.42 -23.92
N LYS A 365 -7.25 5.33 -24.05
CA LYS A 365 -7.01 6.76 -23.86
C LYS A 365 -6.58 7.09 -22.43
N TRP A 366 -7.34 6.62 -21.44
CA TRP A 366 -7.05 6.86 -20.02
C TRP A 366 -5.62 6.44 -19.63
N PHE A 367 -5.11 5.35 -20.20
CA PHE A 367 -3.77 4.83 -19.92
C PHE A 367 -2.67 5.79 -20.39
N ARG A 368 -2.83 6.38 -21.58
CA ARG A 368 -1.90 7.39 -22.13
C ARG A 368 -2.02 8.73 -21.43
N GLU A 369 -3.24 9.18 -21.14
CA GLU A 369 -3.46 10.49 -20.49
C GLU A 369 -2.90 10.48 -19.06
N LEU A 370 -3.00 9.37 -18.34
CA LEU A 370 -2.33 9.16 -17.05
C LEU A 370 -0.80 8.95 -17.18
N GLY A 371 -0.27 8.86 -18.41
CA GLY A 371 1.16 8.70 -18.68
C GLY A 371 1.72 7.33 -18.31
N LEU A 372 0.87 6.31 -18.17
CA LEU A 372 1.24 4.95 -17.80
C LEU A 372 1.95 4.21 -18.95
N ASP A 373 1.78 4.68 -20.18
CA ASP A 373 2.47 4.24 -21.40
C ASP A 373 3.96 4.61 -21.46
N ARG A 374 4.51 5.12 -20.36
CA ARG A 374 5.94 5.42 -20.17
C ARG A 374 6.56 4.59 -19.05
N LEU A 375 5.77 3.76 -18.37
CA LEU A 375 6.19 3.03 -17.18
C LEU A 375 6.50 1.57 -17.49
N GLY A 376 7.37 0.96 -16.69
CA GLY A 376 7.67 -0.45 -16.72
C GLY A 376 7.78 -1.00 -15.30
N LEU A 377 8.22 -2.24 -15.19
CA LEU A 377 8.54 -2.84 -13.89
C LEU A 377 9.87 -2.24 -13.39
N VAL A 378 9.88 -1.69 -12.19
CA VAL A 378 11.09 -1.13 -11.59
C VAL A 378 12.00 -2.26 -11.13
N VAL A 379 13.28 -2.15 -11.48
CA VAL A 379 14.34 -3.03 -11.02
C VAL A 379 15.37 -2.22 -10.25
N VAL A 380 15.81 -2.75 -9.12
CA VAL A 380 16.72 -2.09 -8.19
C VAL A 380 17.97 -2.94 -7.99
N ARG A 381 19.05 -2.28 -7.58
CA ARG A 381 20.32 -2.96 -7.33
C ARG A 381 20.38 -3.45 -5.87
N GLU A 382 20.48 -4.76 -5.69
CA GLU A 382 20.60 -5.43 -4.39
C GLU A 382 21.68 -6.52 -4.49
N ASP A 383 22.51 -6.66 -3.44
CA ASP A 383 23.54 -7.70 -3.33
C ASP A 383 24.46 -7.90 -4.56
N GLY A 384 24.72 -6.80 -5.28
CA GLY A 384 25.61 -6.78 -6.43
C GLY A 384 24.97 -7.08 -7.78
N GLY A 385 23.69 -7.49 -7.81
CA GLY A 385 22.89 -7.69 -9.03
C GLY A 385 21.59 -6.91 -9.02
N TRP A 386 20.59 -7.37 -9.78
CA TRP A 386 19.32 -6.70 -10.01
C TRP A 386 18.14 -7.55 -9.55
N VAL A 387 17.18 -6.90 -8.88
CA VAL A 387 15.94 -7.51 -8.39
C VAL A 387 14.76 -6.62 -8.75
N VAL A 388 13.57 -7.20 -8.81
CA VAL A 388 12.30 -6.51 -9.07
C VAL A 388 11.79 -5.87 -7.78
N SER A 389 11.43 -4.59 -7.83
CA SER A 389 10.70 -3.94 -6.74
C SER A 389 9.28 -3.62 -7.15
N VAL A 390 8.33 -4.33 -6.55
CA VAL A 390 6.89 -4.09 -6.75
C VAL A 390 6.48 -2.80 -6.05
N PHE A 391 7.05 -2.49 -4.89
CA PHE A 391 6.75 -1.25 -4.17
C PHE A 391 7.25 -0.02 -4.93
N GLU A 392 8.48 -0.02 -5.44
CA GLU A 392 8.93 1.11 -6.26
C GLU A 392 8.15 1.23 -7.58
N THR A 393 7.73 0.10 -8.17
CA THR A 393 6.84 0.09 -9.34
C THR A 393 5.49 0.75 -9.03
N THR A 394 4.83 0.36 -7.93
CA THR A 394 3.58 0.97 -7.50
C THR A 394 3.76 2.46 -7.18
N GLY A 395 4.86 2.84 -6.52
CA GLY A 395 5.16 4.22 -6.20
C GLY A 395 5.27 5.12 -7.43
N ILE A 396 6.02 4.68 -8.45
CA ILE A 396 6.18 5.48 -9.67
C ILE A 396 4.92 5.51 -10.54
N VAL A 397 4.12 4.43 -10.53
CA VAL A 397 2.79 4.40 -11.14
C VAL A 397 1.88 5.42 -10.47
N PHE A 398 1.82 5.40 -9.14
CA PHE A 398 1.02 6.33 -8.35
C PHE A 398 1.45 7.78 -8.59
N ASP A 399 2.75 8.10 -8.47
CA ASP A 399 3.26 9.47 -8.66
C ASP A 399 2.96 9.98 -10.09
N THR A 400 3.18 9.15 -11.10
CA THR A 400 2.94 9.53 -12.50
C THR A 400 1.45 9.76 -12.77
N ALA A 401 0.60 8.83 -12.34
CA ALA A 401 -0.85 8.94 -12.53
C ALA A 401 -1.42 10.13 -11.77
N LEU A 402 -0.96 10.36 -10.53
CA LEU A 402 -1.39 11.46 -9.69
C LEU A 402 -1.03 12.82 -10.31
N MET A 403 0.21 13.00 -10.78
CA MET A 403 0.62 14.24 -11.45
C MET A 403 -0.25 14.54 -12.67
N ARG A 404 -0.50 13.53 -13.51
CA ARG A 404 -1.36 13.70 -14.68
C ARG A 404 -2.81 13.96 -14.30
N TYR A 405 -3.31 13.27 -13.29
CA TYR A 405 -4.66 13.48 -12.77
C TYR A 405 -4.84 14.92 -12.30
N LEU A 406 -3.92 15.46 -11.49
CA LEU A 406 -3.98 16.84 -11.00
C LEU A 406 -3.90 17.85 -12.15
N GLU A 407 -3.02 17.64 -13.13
CA GLU A 407 -2.95 18.47 -14.34
C GLU A 407 -4.28 18.48 -15.12
N LEU A 408 -4.89 17.31 -15.31
CA LEU A 408 -6.17 17.17 -16.00
C LEU A 408 -7.33 17.78 -15.20
N ARG A 409 -7.32 17.62 -13.88
CA ARG A 409 -8.29 18.24 -12.96
C ARG A 409 -8.25 19.75 -13.10
N ASP A 410 -7.07 20.34 -12.97
CA ASP A 410 -6.88 21.80 -13.02
C ASP A 410 -7.19 22.37 -14.41
N ALA A 411 -7.06 21.56 -15.47
CA ALA A 411 -7.44 21.91 -16.83
C ALA A 411 -8.95 21.71 -17.15
N GLY A 412 -9.72 21.08 -16.26
CA GLY A 412 -11.12 20.69 -16.55
C GLY A 412 -11.24 19.56 -17.59
N GLU A 413 -10.18 18.76 -17.74
CA GLU A 413 -10.02 17.71 -18.76
C GLU A 413 -10.20 16.29 -18.19
N LEU A 414 -10.81 16.13 -17.00
CA LEU A 414 -11.04 14.80 -16.41
C LEU A 414 -11.90 13.87 -17.29
N HIS A 415 -12.74 14.42 -18.17
CA HIS A 415 -13.49 13.65 -19.18
C HIS A 415 -12.57 12.86 -20.13
N LEU A 416 -11.27 13.16 -20.19
CA LEU A 416 -10.30 12.37 -20.95
C LEU A 416 -10.00 11.00 -20.33
N LEU A 417 -10.36 10.80 -19.05
CA LEU A 417 -10.15 9.57 -18.29
C LEU A 417 -11.34 8.59 -18.34
N GLU A 418 -12.44 8.96 -18.99
CA GLU A 418 -13.59 8.08 -19.18
C GLU A 418 -13.25 6.90 -20.12
N ARG A 419 -13.73 5.71 -19.77
CA ARG A 419 -13.46 4.45 -20.48
C ARG A 419 -14.36 4.22 -21.68
#